data_AF-A0A8I2YKC5-F1
#
_entry.id   AF-A0A8I2YKC5-F1
#
_cell.length_a   1.000
_cell.length_b   1.000
_cell.length_c   1.000
_cell.angle_alpha   90.00
_cell.angle_beta   90.00
_cell.angle_gamma   90.00
#
_symmetry.space_group_name_H-M   'P 1'
#
loop_
_entity.id
_entity.type
_entity.pdbx_description
1 polymer ?
#
loop_
_entity_poly.entity_id
_entity_poly.type
_entity_poly.pdbx_seq_one_letter_code
_entity_poly.pdbx_strand_id
1 'polypeptide(L)'
;MRHTHIDLASVLAQPTPQVDLRLQAYETSTSNFLRAVTNYTNRAIAEITKHRDAQEADKRKLAERIQAVESEINQCKLKEIDLLAVLAREQEERRDAEHSLAALKRQLTSIRDTYATLDSEIEQYRTDVSNLQREKNAERDILNEHATRLEPELAACESWLKCNIEGIEAGPTPHPVFSCRRSES
;
A
#
# COMPACT_ATOMS: atom_id res chain seq x y z
N MET A 1 -13.59 31.52 85.21
CA MET A 1 -14.82 31.60 86.02
C MET A 1 -14.51 32.44 87.26
N ARG A 2 -15.19 33.57 87.46
CA ARG A 2 -15.04 34.35 88.69
C ARG A 2 -15.80 33.61 89.78
N HIS A 3 -15.11 33.16 90.83
CA HIS A 3 -15.77 32.59 91.99
C HIS A 3 -16.59 33.71 92.65
N THR A 4 -17.91 33.56 92.66
CA THR A 4 -18.79 34.42 93.46
C THR A 4 -18.55 34.06 94.92
N HIS A 5 -17.60 34.75 95.53
CA HIS A 5 -17.29 34.59 96.94
C HIS A 5 -18.48 35.13 97.73
N ILE A 6 -19.27 34.22 98.32
CA ILE A 6 -20.37 34.59 99.21
C ILE A 6 -19.73 34.98 100.54
N ASP A 7 -19.85 36.25 100.91
CA ASP A 7 -19.42 36.72 102.22
C ASP A 7 -20.45 36.30 103.28
N LEU A 8 -20.15 35.19 103.97
CA LEU A 8 -21.02 34.58 104.96
C LEU A 8 -21.26 35.50 106.17
N ALA A 9 -20.30 36.36 106.51
CA ALA A 9 -20.39 37.24 107.66
C ALA A 9 -21.48 38.31 107.47
N SER A 10 -21.61 38.86 106.27
CA SER A 10 -22.62 39.86 105.94
C SER A 10 -24.02 39.27 105.74
N VAL A 11 -24.14 38.00 105.35
CA VAL A 11 -25.43 37.28 105.25
C VAL A 11 -25.98 36.91 106.63
N LEU A 12 -25.14 36.45 107.55
CA LEU A 12 -25.54 36.04 108.90
C LEU A 12 -25.92 37.23 109.82
N ALA A 13 -25.52 38.45 109.47
CA ALA A 13 -25.89 39.66 110.19
C ALA A 13 -27.31 40.19 109.88
N GLN A 14 -28.01 39.63 108.88
CA GLN A 14 -29.36 40.05 108.50
C GLN A 14 -30.43 39.40 109.41
N PRO A 15 -31.52 40.12 109.77
CA PRO A 15 -32.58 39.58 110.65
C PRO A 15 -33.29 38.33 110.11
N THR A 16 -33.27 38.14 108.79
CA THR A 16 -33.79 36.96 108.08
C THR A 16 -32.80 36.59 106.96
N PRO A 17 -31.79 35.74 107.22
CA PRO A 17 -30.79 35.40 106.21
C PRO A 17 -31.43 34.59 105.08
N GLN A 18 -31.47 35.16 103.88
CA GLN A 18 -31.86 34.45 102.65
C GLN A 18 -30.62 34.27 101.78
N VAL A 19 -30.30 33.01 101.46
CA VAL A 19 -29.25 32.67 100.51
C VAL A 19 -29.90 32.46 99.15
N ASP A 20 -29.77 33.45 98.27
CA ASP A 20 -30.18 33.29 96.86
C ASP A 20 -29.18 32.37 96.16
N LEU A 21 -29.61 31.13 95.93
CA LEU A 21 -28.84 30.12 95.21
C LEU A 21 -28.75 30.39 93.70
N ARG A 22 -29.42 31.43 93.19
CA ARG A 22 -29.45 31.83 91.77
C ARG A 22 -29.83 30.68 90.84
N LEU A 23 -30.76 29.83 91.27
CA LEU A 23 -31.23 28.65 90.54
C LEU A 23 -31.61 28.98 89.09
N GLN A 24 -32.34 30.07 88.88
CA GLN A 24 -32.78 30.49 87.55
C GLN A 24 -31.61 30.85 86.62
N ALA A 25 -30.55 31.47 87.15
CA ALA A 25 -29.34 31.80 86.38
C ALA A 25 -28.55 30.53 86.03
N TYR A 26 -28.46 29.58 86.97
CA TYR A 26 -27.84 28.29 86.74
C TYR A 26 -28.60 27.48 85.68
N GLU A 27 -29.93 27.39 85.79
CA GLU A 27 -30.79 26.72 84.81
C GLU A 27 -30.64 27.34 83.41
N THR A 28 -30.64 28.67 83.32
CA THR A 28 -30.43 29.40 82.07
C THR A 28 -29.06 29.10 81.48
N SER A 29 -28.00 29.14 82.28
CA SER A 29 -26.63 28.82 81.83
C SER A 29 -26.51 27.37 81.37
N THR A 30 -27.15 26.44 82.07
CA THR A 30 -27.13 25.01 81.74
C THR A 30 -27.90 24.75 80.45
N SER A 31 -29.08 25.36 80.28
CA SER A 31 -29.86 25.30 79.04
C SER A 31 -29.08 25.87 77.86
N ASN A 32 -28.42 27.02 78.05
CA ASN A 32 -27.59 27.63 77.02
C ASN A 32 -26.39 26.76 76.64
N PHE A 33 -25.72 26.17 77.63
CA PHE A 33 -24.61 25.25 77.39
C PHE A 33 -25.07 23.99 76.63
N LEU A 34 -26.14 23.34 77.08
CA LEU A 34 -26.68 22.15 76.40
C LEU A 34 -27.08 22.48 74.96
N ARG A 35 -27.74 23.63 74.74
CA ARG A 35 -28.06 24.11 73.39
C ARG A 35 -26.82 24.34 72.55
N ALA A 36 -25.77 24.94 73.11
CA ALA A 36 -24.51 25.16 72.42
C ALA A 36 -23.82 23.83 72.05
N VAL A 37 -23.81 22.86 72.96
CA VAL A 37 -23.30 21.50 72.71
C VAL A 37 -24.10 20.82 71.61
N THR A 38 -25.43 20.83 71.67
CA THR A 38 -26.30 20.26 70.63
C THR A 38 -26.08 20.94 69.26
N ASN A 39 -25.93 22.26 69.23
CA ASN A 39 -25.66 22.99 67.99
C ASN A 39 -24.29 22.63 67.41
N TYR A 40 -23.27 22.50 68.27
CA TYR A 40 -21.94 22.06 67.85
C TYR A 40 -21.96 20.63 67.30
N THR A 41 -22.62 19.70 67.98
CA THR A 41 -22.73 18.31 67.50
C THR A 41 -23.48 18.24 66.17
N ASN A 42 -24.59 18.98 66.04
CA ASN A 42 -25.37 19.00 64.80
C ASN A 42 -24.57 19.60 63.64
N ARG A 43 -23.80 20.67 63.89
CA ARG A 43 -22.91 21.26 62.88
C ARG A 43 -21.82 20.29 62.46
N ALA A 44 -21.18 19.61 63.41
CA ALA A 44 -20.14 18.62 63.13
C ALA A 44 -20.70 17.45 62.32
N ILE A 45 -21.88 16.93 62.68
CA ILE A 45 -22.57 15.87 61.92
C ILE A 45 -22.85 16.35 60.49
N ALA A 46 -23.43 17.55 60.33
CA ALA A 46 -23.75 18.09 59.01
C ALA A 46 -22.50 18.27 58.13
N GLU A 47 -21.39 18.71 58.71
CA GLU A 47 -20.12 18.88 58.01
C GLU A 47 -19.52 17.53 57.58
N ILE A 48 -19.50 16.54 58.48
CA ILE A 48 -19.05 15.17 58.16
C ILE A 48 -19.91 14.55 57.06
N THR A 49 -21.24 14.69 57.14
CA THR A 49 -22.15 14.20 56.10
C THR A 49 -21.88 14.88 54.77
N LYS A 50 -21.73 16.21 54.75
CA LYS A 50 -21.40 16.97 53.54
C LYS A 50 -20.10 16.49 52.89
N HIS A 51 -19.05 16.27 53.68
CA HIS A 51 -17.77 15.78 53.17
C HIS A 51 -17.87 14.35 52.61
N ARG A 52 -18.58 13.47 53.31
CA ARG A 52 -18.82 12.09 52.84
C ARG A 52 -19.55 12.11 51.50
N ASP A 53 -20.64 12.86 51.39
CA ASP A 53 -21.47 12.90 50.19
C ASP A 53 -20.71 13.52 49.00
N ALA A 54 -19.90 14.55 49.25
CA ALA A 54 -19.02 15.13 48.23
C ALA A 54 -17.97 14.11 47.75
N GLN A 55 -17.30 13.41 48.67
CA GLN A 55 -16.32 12.39 48.32
C GLN A 55 -16.96 11.21 47.57
N GLU A 56 -18.17 10.82 47.94
CA GLU A 56 -18.91 9.78 47.24
C GLU A 56 -19.27 10.20 45.81
N ALA A 57 -19.73 11.44 45.62
CA ALA A 57 -20.02 11.99 44.29
C ALA A 57 -18.76 12.04 43.42
N ASP A 58 -17.62 12.47 43.97
CA ASP A 58 -16.35 12.51 43.25
C ASP A 58 -15.85 11.11 42.89
N LYS A 59 -16.01 10.13 43.80
CA LYS A 59 -15.68 8.72 43.53
C LYS A 59 -16.52 8.15 42.38
N ARG A 60 -17.83 8.47 42.34
CA ARG A 60 -18.72 8.05 41.24
C ARG A 60 -18.28 8.65 39.90
N LYS A 61 -18.03 9.96 39.85
CA LYS A 61 -17.52 10.63 38.64
C LYS A 61 -16.20 10.04 38.16
N LEU A 62 -15.29 9.72 39.09
CA LEU A 62 -14.02 9.10 38.74
C LEU A 62 -14.21 7.70 38.15
N ALA A 63 -15.10 6.89 38.74
CA ALA A 63 -15.43 5.56 38.23
C ALA A 63 -16.02 5.61 36.81
N GLU A 64 -16.94 6.54 36.55
CA GLU A 64 -17.52 6.75 35.22
C GLU A 64 -16.45 7.13 34.18
N ARG A 65 -15.50 8.01 34.55
CA ARG A 65 -14.39 8.40 33.68
C ARG A 65 -13.44 7.23 33.39
N ILE A 66 -13.14 6.40 34.40
CA ILE A 66 -12.32 5.20 34.24
C ILE A 66 -13.01 4.26 33.23
N GLN A 67 -14.30 3.98 33.42
CA GLN A 67 -15.05 3.11 32.52
C GLN A 67 -15.09 3.64 31.08
N ALA A 68 -15.29 4.95 30.91
CA ALA A 68 -15.27 5.57 29.59
C ALA A 68 -13.91 5.39 28.89
N VAL A 69 -12.81 5.71 29.60
CA VAL A 69 -11.45 5.56 29.06
C VAL A 69 -11.13 4.09 28.75
N GLU A 70 -11.53 3.15 29.60
CA GLU A 70 -11.35 1.71 29.34
C GLU A 70 -12.10 1.26 28.07
N SER A 71 -13.32 1.76 27.86
CA SER A 71 -14.08 1.46 26.65
C SER A 71 -13.42 2.02 25.38
N GLU A 72 -12.87 3.24 25.44
CA GLU A 72 -12.13 3.85 24.34
C GLU A 72 -10.83 3.08 24.04
N ILE A 73 -10.08 2.69 25.08
CA ILE A 73 -8.86 1.87 24.94
C ILE A 73 -9.20 0.56 24.23
N ASN A 74 -10.27 -0.12 24.63
CA ASN A 74 -10.67 -1.37 23.99
C ASN A 74 -11.10 -1.17 22.54
N GLN A 75 -11.81 -0.08 22.22
CA GLN A 75 -12.15 0.26 20.84
C GLN A 75 -10.89 0.53 20.00
N CYS A 76 -9.91 1.26 20.53
CA CYS A 76 -8.65 1.53 19.84
C CYS A 76 -7.86 0.25 19.59
N LYS A 77 -7.79 -0.67 20.56
CA LYS A 77 -7.14 -1.98 20.37
C LYS A 77 -7.77 -2.81 19.25
N LEU A 78 -9.10 -2.82 19.15
CA LEU A 78 -9.80 -3.52 18.06
C LEU A 78 -9.46 -2.90 16.70
N LYS A 79 -9.50 -1.57 16.59
CA LYS A 79 -9.11 -0.86 15.36
C LYS A 79 -7.65 -1.14 14.98
N GLU A 80 -6.75 -1.23 15.95
CA GLU A 80 -5.34 -1.55 15.71
C GLU A 80 -5.18 -2.97 15.14
N ILE A 81 -5.91 -3.96 15.66
CA ILE A 81 -5.93 -5.34 15.14
C ILE A 81 -6.42 -5.35 13.69
N ASP A 82 -7.52 -4.64 13.40
CA ASP A 82 -8.08 -4.56 12.04
C ASP A 82 -7.08 -3.92 11.06
N LEU A 83 -6.41 -2.83 11.47
CA LEU A 83 -5.39 -2.16 10.67
C LEU A 83 -4.19 -3.07 10.39
N LEU A 84 -3.74 -3.84 11.37
CA LEU A 84 -2.66 -4.82 11.17
C LEU A 84 -3.07 -5.93 10.18
N ALA A 85 -4.33 -6.36 10.21
CA ALA A 85 -4.85 -7.35 9.26
C ALA A 85 -4.90 -6.80 7.82
N VAL A 86 -5.31 -5.53 7.65
CA VAL A 86 -5.28 -4.85 6.34
C VAL A 86 -3.85 -4.70 5.85
N LEU A 87 -2.94 -4.23 6.70
CA LEU A 87 -1.53 -4.05 6.35
C LEU A 87 -0.88 -5.37 5.89
N ALA A 88 -1.17 -6.47 6.56
CA ALA A 88 -0.67 -7.79 6.18
C ALA A 88 -1.18 -8.23 4.79
N ARG A 89 -2.46 -7.97 4.51
CA ARG A 89 -3.06 -8.25 3.19
C ARG A 89 -2.41 -7.42 2.09
N GLU A 90 -2.28 -6.11 2.29
CA GLU A 90 -1.67 -5.21 1.32
C GLU A 90 -0.20 -5.57 1.03
N GLN A 91 0.54 -6.02 2.06
CA GLN A 91 1.91 -6.49 1.86
C GLN A 91 2.00 -7.73 0.99
N GLU A 92 1.06 -8.67 1.14
CA GLU A 92 1.02 -9.87 0.31
C GLU A 92 0.61 -9.54 -1.13
N GLU A 93 -0.44 -8.73 -1.30
CA GLU A 93 -0.86 -8.24 -2.63
C GLU A 93 0.28 -7.51 -3.35
N ARG A 94 1.08 -6.72 -2.62
CA ARG A 94 2.26 -6.06 -3.18
C ARG A 94 3.32 -7.06 -3.64
N ARG A 95 3.61 -8.10 -2.85
CA ARG A 95 4.58 -9.15 -3.22
C ARG A 95 4.13 -9.90 -4.46
N ASP A 96 2.86 -10.23 -4.56
CA ASP A 96 2.30 -10.90 -5.75
C ASP A 96 2.39 -10.02 -7.00
N ALA A 97 2.12 -8.72 -6.86
CA ALA A 97 2.25 -7.76 -7.93
C ALA A 97 3.72 -7.59 -8.37
N GLU A 98 4.65 -7.51 -7.42
CA GLU A 98 6.09 -7.46 -7.67
C GLU A 98 6.59 -8.72 -8.40
N HIS A 99 6.12 -9.89 -7.99
CA HIS A 99 6.46 -11.17 -8.65
C HIS A 99 5.95 -11.20 -10.09
N SER A 100 4.70 -10.80 -10.31
CA SER A 100 4.07 -10.72 -11.64
C SER A 100 4.81 -9.75 -12.54
N LEU A 101 5.18 -8.57 -12.02
CA LEU A 101 5.96 -7.57 -12.74
C LEU A 101 7.35 -8.11 -13.12
N ALA A 102 8.02 -8.82 -12.21
CA ALA A 102 9.32 -9.45 -12.50
C ALA A 102 9.20 -10.51 -13.60
N ALA A 103 8.14 -11.32 -13.61
CA ALA A 103 7.88 -12.30 -14.66
C ALA A 103 7.64 -11.61 -16.01
N LEU A 104 6.79 -10.59 -16.07
CA LEU A 104 6.51 -9.83 -17.29
C LEU A 104 7.78 -9.14 -17.84
N LYS A 105 8.63 -8.59 -16.97
CA LYS A 105 9.92 -8.02 -17.39
C LYS A 105 10.82 -9.07 -18.06
N ARG A 106 10.90 -10.28 -17.50
CA ARG A 106 11.68 -11.38 -18.11
C ARG A 106 11.14 -11.76 -19.49
N GLN A 107 9.82 -11.88 -19.62
CA GLN A 107 9.17 -12.16 -20.91
C GLN A 107 9.46 -11.05 -21.93
N LEU A 108 9.37 -9.79 -21.53
CA LEU A 108 9.64 -8.65 -22.39
C LEU A 108 11.11 -8.62 -22.85
N THR A 109 12.06 -8.93 -21.96
CA THR A 109 13.48 -9.08 -22.36
C THR A 109 13.65 -10.23 -23.36
N SER A 110 13.08 -11.40 -23.09
CA SER A 110 13.15 -12.54 -24.01
C SER A 110 12.59 -12.21 -25.39
N ILE A 111 11.46 -11.50 -25.46
CA ILE A 111 10.87 -11.06 -26.73
C ILE A 111 11.82 -10.10 -27.46
N ARG A 112 12.43 -9.14 -26.76
CA ARG A 112 13.42 -8.23 -27.36
C ARG A 112 14.63 -8.98 -27.91
N ASP A 113 15.11 -9.99 -27.20
CA ASP A 113 16.21 -10.83 -27.66
C ASP A 113 15.81 -11.57 -28.94
N THR A 114 14.59 -12.12 -29.02
CA THR A 114 14.10 -12.77 -30.26
C THR A 114 14.00 -11.81 -31.44
N TYR A 115 13.55 -10.56 -31.21
CA TYR A 115 13.53 -9.54 -32.26
C TYR A 115 14.95 -9.22 -32.77
N ALA A 116 15.91 -9.05 -31.85
CA ALA A 116 17.29 -8.80 -32.23
C ALA A 116 17.91 -9.95 -33.05
N THR A 117 17.59 -11.20 -32.69
CA THR A 117 18.00 -12.37 -33.48
C THR A 117 17.36 -12.35 -34.87
N LEU A 118 16.05 -12.16 -34.97
CA LEU A 118 15.36 -12.13 -36.27
C LEU A 118 15.84 -10.99 -37.17
N ASP A 119 16.10 -9.80 -36.62
CA ASP A 119 16.66 -8.68 -37.37
C ASP A 119 18.04 -9.06 -37.94
N SER A 120 18.88 -9.74 -37.16
CA SER A 120 20.19 -10.20 -37.64
C SER A 120 20.07 -11.26 -38.76
N GLU A 121 19.10 -12.17 -38.65
CA GLU A 121 18.82 -13.17 -39.70
C GLU A 121 18.31 -12.51 -40.99
N ILE A 122 17.42 -11.51 -40.88
CA ILE A 122 16.91 -10.76 -42.03
C ILE A 122 18.06 -10.05 -42.77
N GLU A 123 18.97 -9.41 -42.06
CA GLU A 123 20.13 -8.75 -42.67
C GLU A 123 21.09 -9.76 -43.33
N GLN A 124 21.26 -10.93 -42.72
CA GLN A 124 22.02 -12.02 -43.33
C GLN A 124 21.37 -12.47 -44.65
N TYR A 125 20.07 -12.76 -44.65
CA TYR A 125 19.35 -13.17 -45.86
C TYR A 125 19.40 -12.09 -46.96
N ARG A 126 19.30 -10.81 -46.60
CA ARG A 126 19.45 -9.70 -47.56
C ARG A 126 20.83 -9.70 -48.22
N THR A 127 21.87 -9.93 -47.42
CA THR A 127 23.25 -10.04 -47.91
C THR A 127 23.40 -11.22 -48.86
N ASP A 128 22.89 -12.40 -48.48
CA ASP A 128 22.97 -13.61 -49.29
C ASP A 128 22.22 -13.45 -50.63
N VAL A 129 21.02 -12.88 -50.60
CA VAL A 129 20.24 -12.59 -51.83
C VAL A 129 21.00 -11.62 -52.74
N SER A 130 21.60 -10.56 -52.18
CA SER A 130 22.41 -9.62 -52.95
C SER A 130 23.64 -10.30 -53.59
N ASN A 131 24.30 -11.19 -52.87
CA ASN A 131 25.45 -11.94 -53.38
C ASN A 131 25.04 -12.89 -54.52
N LEU A 132 23.98 -13.67 -54.33
CA LEU A 132 23.45 -14.57 -55.35
C LEU A 132 23.00 -13.82 -56.61
N GLN A 133 22.39 -12.64 -56.45
CA GLN A 133 22.03 -11.79 -57.59
C GLN A 133 23.27 -11.32 -58.36
N ARG A 134 24.34 -10.94 -57.65
CA ARG A 134 25.61 -10.55 -58.27
C ARG A 134 26.24 -11.70 -59.04
N GLU A 135 26.29 -12.90 -58.45
CA GLU A 135 26.81 -14.11 -59.09
C GLU A 135 26.01 -14.48 -60.33
N LYS A 136 24.68 -14.52 -60.23
CA LYS A 136 23.78 -14.77 -61.37
C LYS A 136 24.02 -13.78 -62.52
N ASN A 137 24.19 -12.50 -62.20
CA ASN A 137 24.45 -11.48 -63.22
C ASN A 137 25.83 -11.69 -63.87
N ALA A 138 26.86 -12.00 -63.09
CA ALA A 138 28.20 -12.29 -63.61
C ALA A 138 28.20 -13.54 -64.53
N GLU A 139 27.52 -14.62 -64.14
CA GLU A 139 27.36 -15.81 -64.99
C GLU A 139 26.61 -15.48 -66.28
N ARG A 140 25.55 -14.67 -66.19
CA ARG A 140 24.80 -14.22 -67.36
C ARG A 140 25.66 -13.37 -68.31
N ASP A 141 26.50 -12.50 -67.77
CA ASP A 141 27.41 -11.68 -68.56
C ASP A 141 28.45 -12.54 -69.29
N ILE A 142 29.04 -13.54 -68.60
CA ILE A 142 29.95 -14.52 -69.20
C ILE A 142 29.25 -15.31 -70.33
N LEU A 143 28.03 -15.79 -70.08
CA LEU A 143 27.25 -16.51 -71.09
C LEU A 143 26.94 -15.64 -72.31
N ASN A 144 26.58 -14.37 -72.11
CA ASN A 144 26.35 -13.41 -73.19
C ASN A 144 27.64 -13.13 -73.98
N GLU A 145 28.78 -12.97 -73.31
CA GLU A 145 30.08 -12.80 -73.96
C GLU A 145 30.43 -14.02 -74.83
N HIS A 146 30.22 -15.22 -74.32
CA HIS A 146 30.41 -16.44 -75.11
C HIS A 146 29.45 -16.54 -76.29
N ALA A 147 28.17 -16.22 -76.11
CA ALA A 147 27.17 -16.24 -77.17
C ALA A 147 27.53 -15.27 -78.30
N THR A 148 27.84 -14.01 -77.95
CA THR A 148 28.25 -12.98 -78.94
C THR A 148 29.53 -13.35 -79.68
N ARG A 149 30.48 -14.02 -79.02
CA ARG A 149 31.71 -14.50 -79.67
C ARG A 149 31.47 -15.66 -80.64
N LEU A 150 30.55 -16.57 -80.31
CA LEU A 150 30.24 -17.75 -81.13
C LEU A 150 29.24 -17.46 -82.26
N GLU A 151 28.45 -16.38 -82.15
CA GLU A 151 27.48 -15.94 -83.16
C GLU A 151 28.04 -15.88 -84.60
N PRO A 152 29.23 -15.29 -84.89
CA PRO A 152 29.77 -15.31 -86.25
C PRO A 152 30.20 -16.71 -86.72
N GLU A 153 30.70 -17.56 -85.82
CA GLU A 153 31.08 -18.94 -86.14
C GLU A 153 29.84 -19.79 -86.47
N LEU A 154 28.76 -19.59 -85.71
CA LEU A 154 27.47 -20.22 -85.95
C LEU A 154 26.89 -19.78 -87.30
N ALA A 155 26.86 -18.47 -87.57
CA ALA A 155 26.37 -17.92 -88.84
C ALA A 155 27.17 -18.45 -90.05
N ALA A 156 28.49 -18.63 -89.89
CA ALA A 156 29.31 -19.26 -90.92
C ALA A 156 28.92 -20.73 -91.15
N CYS A 157 28.71 -21.51 -90.08
CA CYS A 157 28.25 -22.90 -90.16
C CYS A 157 26.87 -23.02 -90.82
N GLU A 158 25.90 -22.19 -90.42
CA GLU A 158 24.55 -22.17 -90.96
C GLU A 158 24.54 -21.84 -92.46
N SER A 159 25.35 -20.85 -92.87
CA SER A 159 25.51 -20.47 -94.27
C SER A 159 26.06 -21.60 -95.14
N TRP A 160 27.00 -22.39 -94.60
CA TRP A 160 27.59 -23.55 -95.27
C TRP A 160 26.63 -24.74 -95.33
N LEU A 161 25.92 -25.04 -94.24
CA LEU A 161 25.03 -26.19 -94.13
C LEU A 161 23.63 -25.96 -94.73
N LYS A 162 23.26 -24.70 -94.99
CA LYS A 162 21.91 -24.30 -95.43
C LYS A 162 20.81 -24.78 -94.46
N CYS A 163 21.09 -24.72 -93.16
CA CYS A 163 20.07 -24.90 -92.12
C CYS A 163 20.27 -23.93 -90.96
N ASN A 164 19.18 -23.64 -90.24
CA ASN A 164 19.17 -22.79 -89.05
C ASN A 164 19.39 -23.64 -87.79
N ILE A 165 20.31 -23.24 -86.92
CA ILE A 165 20.63 -23.93 -85.67
C ILE A 165 20.10 -23.08 -84.50
N GLU A 166 18.97 -23.48 -83.94
CA GLU A 166 18.40 -22.80 -82.77
C GLU A 166 18.94 -23.39 -81.46
N GLY A 167 19.22 -22.52 -80.50
CA GLY A 167 19.56 -22.93 -79.14
C GLY A 167 18.37 -23.59 -78.43
N ILE A 168 18.66 -24.36 -77.38
CA ILE A 168 17.62 -25.02 -76.58
C ILE A 168 16.85 -23.94 -75.82
N GLU A 169 15.63 -23.61 -76.24
CA GLU A 169 14.70 -22.88 -75.39
C GLU A 169 14.36 -23.76 -74.18
N ALA A 170 14.31 -23.16 -72.99
CA ALA A 170 13.95 -23.85 -71.75
C ALA A 170 12.46 -24.24 -71.76
N GLY A 171 12.09 -25.23 -72.56
CA GLY A 171 10.79 -25.89 -72.56
C GLY A 171 10.72 -27.00 -71.50
N PRO A 172 9.52 -27.42 -71.07
CA PRO A 172 9.32 -28.33 -69.94
C PRO A 172 9.63 -29.82 -70.23
N THR A 173 10.30 -30.16 -71.33
CA THR A 173 10.53 -31.57 -71.73
C THR A 173 11.98 -32.01 -71.49
N PRO A 174 12.21 -33.20 -70.90
CA PRO A 174 13.51 -33.62 -70.37
C PRO A 174 14.50 -34.18 -71.41
N HIS A 175 14.24 -33.99 -72.71
CA HIS A 175 15.12 -34.52 -73.77
C HIS A 175 15.54 -33.40 -74.73
N PRO A 176 16.85 -33.18 -74.91
CA PRO A 176 17.35 -32.18 -75.85
C PRO A 176 17.07 -32.64 -77.28
N VAL A 177 16.23 -31.90 -78.00
CA VAL A 177 15.97 -32.12 -79.43
C VAL A 177 16.60 -30.96 -80.20
N PHE A 178 17.68 -31.24 -80.93
CA PHE A 178 18.23 -30.31 -81.90
C PHE A 178 17.28 -30.24 -83.11
N SER A 179 16.76 -29.05 -83.38
CA SER A 179 15.90 -28.75 -84.53
C SER A 179 16.73 -28.01 -85.58
N CYS A 180 17.20 -28.71 -86.64
CA CYS A 180 17.80 -28.09 -87.82
C CYS A 180 16.69 -27.98 -88.89
N ARG A 181 16.14 -26.78 -89.07
CA ARG A 181 15.21 -26.48 -90.16
C ARG A 181 16.03 -26.10 -91.39
N ARG A 182 15.82 -26.79 -92.52
CA ARG A 182 16.39 -26.34 -93.81
C ARG A 182 15.78 -24.99 -94.17
N SER A 183 16.64 -24.06 -94.58
CA SER A 183 16.21 -22.79 -95.17
C SER A 183 15.69 -23.08 -96.58
N GLU A 184 14.38 -23.31 -96.70
CA GLU A 184 13.69 -23.28 -97.99
C GLU A 184 13.75 -21.84 -98.52
N SER A 185 14.54 -21.62 -99.56
CA SER A 185 14.61 -20.36 -100.33
C SER A 185 13.58 -20.37 -101.44
#